data_AF-A0A2V7QBT4-F1
#
_entry.id   AF-A0A2V7QBT4-F1
#
_cell.length_a   1.000
_cell.length_b   1.000
_cell.length_c   1.000
_cell.angle_alpha   90.00
_cell.angle_beta   90.00
_cell.angle_gamma   90.00
#
_symmetry.space_group_name_H-M   'P 1'
#
loop_
_entity.id
_entity.type
_entity.pdbx_description
1 polymer ?
#
loop_
_entity_poly.entity_id
_entity_poly.type
_entity_poly.pdbx_seq_one_letter_code
_entity_poly.pdbx_strand_id
1 'polypeptide(L)'
;MSKSTAIIQRLLEERRQYEAWIARLNSSADATPGNVRARVREDYEARLVAVMEELKAHAESARLAIQEKRHTRGELQKKEALAAEKLTETELRHSVGEFDEAQWEQVHQDVLAELVSVREDLQAVEADIQKLEELDALVRNRPTPRAAPAPAPQARPTAPPLLPPEPPEKAAQVDELEFIKSVTEDDTGSAPSPRRASGAQFQPSIPGDPPRAAAPPSQRAANPVPAPVLPEPSAAADDEEAARTLRCKECGTMNLPTEWYCGQCGAELAAV
;
A
#
# COMPACT_ATOMS: atom_id res chain seq x y z
N MET A 1 -1.05 1.85 10.09
CA MET A 1 -2.38 1.63 9.46
C MET A 1 -3.03 2.99 9.28
N SER A 2 -3.41 3.37 8.05
CA SER A 2 -4.10 4.64 7.80
C SER A 2 -5.54 4.59 8.30
N LYS A 3 -6.11 5.74 8.69
CA LYS A 3 -7.52 5.86 9.12
C LYS A 3 -8.47 5.30 8.05
N SER A 4 -8.17 5.56 6.77
CA SER A 4 -8.95 5.05 5.63
C SER A 4 -8.94 3.52 5.57
N THR A 5 -7.78 2.89 5.77
CA THR A 5 -7.64 1.43 5.81
C THR A 5 -8.50 0.80 6.90
N ALA A 6 -8.53 1.40 8.10
CA ALA A 6 -9.32 0.90 9.22
C ALA A 6 -10.83 0.99 8.95
N ILE A 7 -11.29 2.07 8.31
CA ILE A 7 -12.70 2.24 7.91
C ILE A 7 -13.08 1.19 6.87
N ILE A 8 -12.27 1.01 5.83
CA ILE A 8 -12.52 0.00 4.79
C ILE A 8 -12.58 -1.40 5.39
N GLN A 9 -11.66 -1.76 6.30
CA GLN A 9 -11.67 -3.07 6.96
C GLN A 9 -12.94 -3.29 7.79
N ARG A 10 -13.41 -2.27 8.51
CA ARG A 10 -14.67 -2.32 9.24
C ARG A 10 -15.85 -2.55 8.32
N LEU A 11 -15.95 -1.79 7.23
CA LEU A 11 -17.03 -1.93 6.23
C LEU A 11 -17.02 -3.31 5.56
N LEU A 12 -15.83 -3.85 5.26
CA LEU A 12 -15.69 -5.21 4.72
C LEU A 12 -16.19 -6.27 5.71
N GLU A 13 -15.97 -6.07 7.01
CA GLU A 13 -16.47 -6.97 8.04
C GLU A 13 -17.99 -6.86 8.21
N GLU A 14 -18.53 -5.63 8.25
CA GLU A 14 -19.98 -5.40 8.29
C GLU A 14 -20.69 -6.03 7.08
N ARG A 15 -20.12 -5.90 5.87
CA ARG A 15 -20.59 -6.58 4.66
C ARG A 15 -20.70 -8.10 4.86
N ARG A 16 -19.64 -8.74 5.37
CA ARG A 16 -19.62 -10.19 5.61
C ARG A 16 -20.67 -10.61 6.63
N GLN A 17 -20.86 -9.81 7.67
CA GLN A 17 -21.85 -10.07 8.71
C GLN A 17 -23.28 -10.04 8.16
N TYR A 18 -23.64 -8.99 7.39
CA TYR A 18 -24.95 -8.92 6.75
C TYR A 18 -25.17 -10.07 5.75
N GLU A 19 -24.18 -10.37 4.91
CA GLU A 19 -24.24 -11.52 3.99
C GLU A 19 -24.46 -12.85 4.75
N ALA A 20 -23.77 -13.06 5.87
CA ALA A 20 -23.92 -14.25 6.70
C ALA A 20 -25.29 -14.33 7.39
N TRP A 21 -25.82 -13.21 7.88
CA TRP A 21 -27.17 -13.15 8.48
C TRP A 21 -28.25 -13.42 7.45
N ILE A 22 -28.16 -12.85 6.24
CA ILE A 22 -29.08 -13.13 5.14
C ILE A 22 -29.02 -14.62 4.75
N ALA A 23 -27.81 -15.19 4.62
CA ALA A 23 -27.64 -16.60 4.29
C ALA A 23 -28.28 -17.53 5.35
N ARG A 24 -28.09 -17.23 6.64
CA ARG A 24 -28.73 -17.97 7.75
C ARG A 24 -30.24 -17.83 7.73
N LEU A 25 -30.76 -16.62 7.49
CA LEU A 25 -32.19 -16.35 7.40
C LEU A 25 -32.85 -17.10 6.22
N ASN A 26 -32.09 -17.33 5.15
CA ASN A 26 -32.55 -18.08 3.97
C ASN A 26 -32.52 -19.60 4.17
N SER A 27 -31.63 -20.12 5.03
CA SER A 27 -31.52 -21.56 5.31
C SER A 27 -32.29 -22.01 6.53
N SER A 28 -32.65 -21.11 7.46
CA SER A 28 -33.40 -21.43 8.67
C SER A 28 -34.83 -21.89 8.35
N ALA A 29 -35.16 -23.12 8.72
CA ALA A 29 -36.52 -23.66 8.68
C ALA A 29 -37.26 -23.31 9.99
N ASP A 30 -37.50 -22.01 10.22
CA ASP A 30 -38.21 -21.54 11.41
C ASP A 30 -39.72 -21.40 11.19
N ALA A 31 -40.49 -21.65 12.26
CA ALA A 31 -41.95 -21.43 12.32
C ALA A 31 -42.38 -19.94 12.22
N THR A 32 -41.41 -19.03 12.08
CA THR A 32 -41.63 -17.58 11.94
C THR A 32 -42.47 -17.26 10.69
N PRO A 33 -43.52 -16.41 10.83
CA PRO A 33 -44.33 -15.97 9.70
C PRO A 33 -43.48 -15.36 8.56
N GLY A 34 -43.82 -15.71 7.32
CA GLY A 34 -43.05 -15.31 6.14
C GLY A 34 -42.91 -13.79 5.96
N ASN A 35 -43.92 -13.01 6.36
CA ASN A 35 -43.90 -11.55 6.30
C ASN A 35 -42.88 -10.92 7.29
N VAL A 36 -42.72 -11.49 8.49
CA VAL A 36 -41.71 -11.03 9.45
C VAL A 36 -40.32 -11.33 8.93
N ARG A 37 -40.10 -12.54 8.37
CA ARG A 37 -38.83 -12.93 7.74
C ARG A 37 -38.48 -12.01 6.56
N ALA A 38 -39.45 -11.70 5.71
CA ALA A 38 -39.26 -10.80 4.57
C ALA A 38 -38.80 -9.41 5.02
N ARG A 39 -39.45 -8.80 6.02
CA ARG A 39 -39.05 -7.48 6.54
C ARG A 39 -37.64 -7.46 7.12
N VAL A 40 -37.26 -8.49 7.88
CA VAL A 40 -35.89 -8.59 8.44
C VAL A 40 -34.86 -8.78 7.34
N ARG A 41 -35.19 -9.57 6.30
CA ARG A 41 -34.33 -9.71 5.12
C ARG A 41 -34.14 -8.38 4.41
N GLU A 42 -35.23 -7.67 4.12
CA GLU A 42 -35.20 -6.36 3.46
C GLU A 42 -34.36 -5.34 4.24
N ASP A 43 -34.42 -5.32 5.58
CA ASP A 43 -33.57 -4.47 6.41
C ASP A 43 -32.08 -4.84 6.28
N TYR A 44 -31.72 -6.12 6.35
CA TYR A 44 -30.32 -6.54 6.15
C TYR A 44 -29.83 -6.28 4.73
N GLU A 45 -30.68 -6.47 3.71
CA GLU A 45 -30.35 -6.16 2.32
C GLU A 45 -30.15 -4.66 2.12
N ALA A 46 -31.00 -3.82 2.70
CA ALA A 46 -30.85 -2.36 2.64
C ALA A 46 -29.54 -1.90 3.30
N ARG A 47 -29.19 -2.44 4.48
CA ARG A 47 -27.91 -2.14 5.14
C ARG A 47 -26.70 -2.64 4.37
N LEU A 48 -26.81 -3.83 3.76
CA LEU A 48 -25.76 -4.37 2.89
C LEU A 48 -25.53 -3.47 1.68
N VAL A 49 -26.61 -2.97 1.05
CA VAL A 49 -26.51 -1.99 -0.06
C VAL A 49 -25.81 -0.72 0.41
N ALA A 50 -26.19 -0.16 1.57
CA ALA A 50 -25.54 1.04 2.10
C ALA A 50 -24.03 0.84 2.31
N VAL A 51 -23.61 -0.26 2.96
CA VAL A 51 -22.20 -0.60 3.16
C VAL A 51 -21.45 -0.77 1.81
N MET A 52 -22.09 -1.39 0.82
CA MET A 52 -21.50 -1.54 -0.51
C MET A 52 -21.31 -0.19 -1.22
N GLU A 53 -22.25 0.75 -1.09
CA GLU A 53 -22.10 2.09 -1.66
C GLU A 53 -20.98 2.88 -0.97
N GLU A 54 -20.84 2.79 0.36
CA GLU A 54 -19.72 3.39 1.08
C GLU A 54 -18.37 2.82 0.63
N LEU A 55 -18.26 1.50 0.50
CA LEU A 55 -17.05 0.85 -0.03
C LEU A 55 -16.73 1.33 -1.45
N LYS A 56 -17.73 1.47 -2.32
CA LYS A 56 -17.53 2.02 -3.67
C LYS A 56 -17.04 3.46 -3.63
N ALA A 57 -17.62 4.32 -2.79
CA ALA A 57 -17.18 5.70 -2.64
C ALA A 57 -15.72 5.80 -2.19
N HIS A 58 -15.29 4.96 -1.25
CA HIS A 58 -13.88 4.87 -0.86
C HIS A 58 -12.96 4.40 -1.99
N ALA A 59 -13.39 3.40 -2.77
CA ALA A 59 -12.62 2.92 -3.92
C ALA A 59 -12.49 4.00 -5.02
N GLU A 60 -13.56 4.71 -5.35
CA GLU A 60 -13.49 5.81 -6.32
C GLU A 60 -12.58 6.94 -5.84
N SER A 61 -12.68 7.31 -4.56
CA SER A 61 -11.78 8.30 -3.96
C SER A 61 -10.31 7.87 -4.05
N ALA A 62 -10.00 6.60 -3.78
CA ALA A 62 -8.65 6.06 -3.94
C ALA A 62 -8.17 6.10 -5.41
N ARG A 63 -9.04 5.78 -6.38
CA ARG A 63 -8.69 5.83 -7.81
C ARG A 63 -8.41 7.23 -8.31
N LEU A 64 -9.20 8.22 -7.86
CA LEU A 64 -8.95 9.63 -8.20
C LEU A 64 -7.59 10.08 -7.63
N ALA A 65 -7.30 9.74 -6.38
CA ALA A 65 -6.00 10.05 -5.77
C ALA A 65 -4.85 9.36 -6.51
N ILE A 66 -5.01 8.11 -6.96
CA ILE A 66 -4.01 7.41 -7.78
C ILE A 66 -3.76 8.15 -9.10
N GLN A 67 -4.81 8.63 -9.78
CA GLN A 67 -4.66 9.37 -11.04
C GLN A 67 -3.89 10.67 -10.84
N GLU A 68 -4.22 11.44 -9.79
CA GLU A 68 -3.51 12.65 -9.42
C GLU A 68 -2.03 12.37 -9.13
N LYS A 69 -1.73 11.37 -8.29
CA LYS A 69 -0.35 11.00 -7.97
C LYS A 69 0.43 10.51 -9.20
N ARG A 70 -0.21 9.79 -10.12
CA ARG A 70 0.42 9.38 -11.39
C ARG A 70 0.77 10.57 -12.27
N HIS A 71 -0.07 11.60 -12.30
CA HIS A 71 0.25 12.86 -12.98
C HIS A 71 1.48 13.52 -12.32
N THR A 72 1.50 13.66 -10.99
CA THR A 72 2.65 14.20 -10.26
C THR A 72 3.94 13.41 -10.52
N ARG A 73 3.86 12.07 -10.52
CA ARG A 73 5.00 11.20 -10.87
C ARG A 73 5.52 11.51 -12.27
N GLY A 74 4.64 11.69 -13.25
CA GLY A 74 5.03 12.05 -14.62
C GLY A 74 5.76 13.39 -14.68
N GLU A 75 5.31 14.40 -13.92
CA GLU A 75 5.99 15.70 -13.83
C GLU A 75 7.36 15.59 -13.14
N LEU A 76 7.46 14.79 -12.08
CA LEU A 76 8.74 14.54 -11.40
C LEU A 76 9.72 13.76 -12.29
N GLN A 77 9.25 12.78 -13.09
CA GLN A 77 10.09 12.06 -14.05
C GLN A 77 10.67 12.99 -15.11
N LYS A 78 9.89 13.97 -15.60
CA LYS A 78 10.41 15.01 -16.51
C LYS A 78 11.46 15.87 -15.82
N LYS A 79 11.24 16.27 -14.56
CA LYS A 79 12.24 17.02 -13.78
C LYS A 79 13.51 16.21 -13.55
N GLU A 80 13.39 14.91 -13.27
CA GLU A 80 14.54 14.02 -13.11
C GLU A 80 15.37 13.98 -14.40
N ALA A 81 14.72 13.83 -15.55
CA ALA A 81 15.39 13.85 -16.84
C ALA A 81 16.13 15.18 -17.09
N LEU A 82 15.46 16.32 -16.82
CA LEU A 82 16.09 17.64 -16.96
C LEU A 82 17.26 17.85 -15.99
N ALA A 83 17.16 17.38 -14.75
CA ALA A 83 18.24 17.47 -13.77
C ALA A 83 19.43 16.56 -14.17
N ALA A 84 19.16 15.38 -14.73
CA ALA A 84 20.19 14.49 -15.26
C ALA A 84 20.88 15.09 -16.51
N GLU A 85 20.12 15.69 -17.42
CA GLU A 85 20.67 16.43 -18.55
C GLU A 85 21.55 17.59 -18.08
N LYS A 86 21.06 18.39 -17.13
CA LYS A 86 21.82 19.48 -16.50
C LYS A 86 23.12 18.98 -15.87
N LEU A 87 23.10 17.82 -15.20
CA LEU A 87 24.31 17.20 -14.64
C LEU A 87 25.33 16.94 -15.76
N THR A 88 24.92 16.22 -16.80
CA THR A 88 25.80 15.93 -17.95
C THR A 88 26.30 17.18 -18.67
N GLU A 89 25.47 18.22 -18.78
CA GLU A 89 25.88 19.51 -19.34
C GLU A 89 26.93 20.19 -18.45
N THR A 90 26.74 20.20 -17.13
CA THR A 90 27.70 20.80 -16.20
C THR A 90 29.04 20.06 -16.19
N GLU A 91 29.03 18.73 -16.25
CA GLU A 91 30.23 17.91 -16.40
C GLU A 91 30.98 18.25 -17.70
N LEU A 92 30.26 18.39 -18.82
CA LEU A 92 30.84 18.79 -20.10
C LEU A 92 31.47 20.18 -20.02
N ARG A 93 30.77 21.17 -19.46
CA ARG A 93 31.29 22.53 -19.29
C ARG A 93 32.56 22.58 -18.46
N HIS A 94 32.62 21.82 -17.36
CA HIS A 94 33.84 21.67 -16.58
C HIS A 94 34.97 21.05 -17.40
N SER A 95 34.69 19.98 -18.17
CA SER A 95 35.71 19.35 -19.02
C SER A 95 36.29 20.27 -20.09
N VAL A 96 35.50 21.23 -20.59
CA VAL A 96 35.94 22.28 -21.54
C VAL A 96 36.70 23.41 -20.83
N GLY A 97 36.65 23.47 -19.50
CA GLY A 97 37.33 24.45 -18.67
C GLY A 97 36.53 25.74 -18.46
N GLU A 98 35.20 25.73 -18.66
CA GLU A 98 34.34 26.88 -18.36
C GLU A 98 34.26 27.19 -16.86
N PHE A 99 34.41 26.16 -16.01
CA PHE A 99 34.40 26.26 -14.55
C PHE A 99 35.80 26.02 -13.99
N ASP A 100 36.19 26.82 -13.01
CA ASP A 100 37.30 26.45 -12.12
C ASP A 100 36.84 25.39 -11.10
N GLU A 101 37.78 24.78 -10.37
CA GLU A 101 37.48 23.70 -9.43
C GLU A 101 36.51 24.10 -8.31
N ALA A 102 36.54 25.36 -7.86
CA ALA A 102 35.65 25.82 -6.79
C ALA A 102 34.22 26.02 -7.32
N GLN A 103 34.09 26.62 -8.49
CA GLN A 103 32.81 26.77 -9.20
C GLN A 103 32.23 25.41 -9.58
N TRP A 104 33.07 24.50 -10.06
CA TRP A 104 32.70 23.13 -10.42
C TRP A 104 32.12 22.39 -9.21
N GLU A 105 32.84 22.35 -8.09
CA GLU A 105 32.39 21.64 -6.89
C GLU A 105 31.03 22.16 -6.43
N GLN A 106 30.83 23.48 -6.42
CA GLN A 106 29.55 24.08 -6.03
C GLN A 106 28.41 23.71 -7.00
N VAL A 107 28.59 23.95 -8.31
CA VAL A 107 27.54 23.71 -9.31
C VAL A 107 27.21 22.22 -9.40
N HIS A 108 28.21 21.35 -9.35
CA HIS A 108 28.03 19.91 -9.36
C HIS A 108 27.28 19.43 -8.11
N GLN A 109 27.65 19.91 -6.92
CA GLN A 109 26.92 19.61 -5.69
C GLN A 109 25.46 20.07 -5.76
N ASP A 110 25.20 21.28 -6.25
CA ASP A 110 23.84 21.83 -6.35
C ASP A 110 22.96 20.98 -7.30
N VAL A 111 23.50 20.57 -8.45
CA VAL A 111 22.76 19.73 -9.41
C VAL A 111 22.55 18.30 -8.88
N LEU A 112 23.53 17.74 -8.19
CA LEU A 112 23.37 16.44 -7.53
C LEU A 112 22.31 16.50 -6.43
N ALA A 113 22.30 17.57 -5.63
CA ALA A 113 21.29 17.78 -4.59
C ALA A 113 19.88 17.91 -5.19
N GLU A 114 19.73 18.64 -6.30
CA GLU A 114 18.48 18.73 -7.07
C GLU A 114 18.02 17.34 -7.55
N LEU A 115 18.92 16.55 -8.16
CA LEU A 115 18.60 15.22 -8.67
C LEU A 115 18.20 14.24 -7.55
N VAL A 116 18.90 14.27 -6.42
CA VAL A 116 18.58 13.44 -5.25
C VAL A 116 17.20 13.80 -4.71
N SER A 117 16.92 15.10 -4.52
CA SER A 117 15.62 15.59 -4.04
C SER A 117 14.47 15.12 -4.93
N VAL A 118 14.59 15.26 -6.26
CA VAL A 118 13.56 14.80 -7.21
C VAL A 118 13.34 13.29 -7.13
N ARG A 119 14.41 12.50 -6.94
CA ARG A 119 14.31 11.04 -6.79
C ARG A 119 13.64 10.63 -5.48
N GLU A 120 13.92 11.31 -4.39
CA GLU A 120 13.25 11.09 -3.11
C GLU A 120 11.75 11.39 -3.22
N ASP A 121 11.38 12.50 -3.87
CA ASP A 121 9.99 12.84 -4.16
C ASP A 121 9.31 11.78 -5.03
N LEU A 122 10.00 11.27 -6.06
CA LEU A 122 9.50 10.17 -6.89
C LEU A 122 9.21 8.92 -6.07
N GLN A 123 10.16 8.50 -5.24
CA GLN A 123 10.00 7.34 -4.37
C GLN A 123 8.84 7.51 -3.39
N ALA A 124 8.66 8.71 -2.83
CA ALA A 124 7.55 9.01 -1.95
C ALA A 124 6.19 8.90 -2.67
N VAL A 125 6.08 9.47 -3.87
CA VAL A 125 4.86 9.40 -4.68
C VAL A 125 4.56 7.97 -5.12
N GLU A 126 5.56 7.19 -5.50
CA GLU A 126 5.41 5.78 -5.86
C GLU A 126 4.94 4.93 -4.69
N ALA A 127 5.50 5.13 -3.50
CA ALA A 127 5.06 4.45 -2.29
C ALA A 127 3.60 4.80 -1.94
N ASP A 128 3.18 6.04 -2.15
CA ASP A 128 1.79 6.45 -1.93
C ASP A 128 0.82 5.86 -2.96
N ILE A 129 1.21 5.80 -4.23
CA ILE A 129 0.44 5.09 -5.27
C ILE A 129 0.24 3.63 -4.86
N GLN A 130 1.30 2.94 -4.43
CA GLN A 130 1.22 1.54 -4.01
C GLN A 130 0.24 1.35 -2.83
N LYS A 131 0.32 2.20 -1.79
CA LYS A 131 -0.62 2.15 -0.66
C LYS A 131 -2.07 2.36 -1.10
N LEU A 132 -2.33 3.27 -2.03
CA LEU A 132 -3.68 3.52 -2.55
C LEU A 132 -4.17 2.36 -3.42
N GLU A 133 -3.29 1.74 -4.21
CA GLU A 133 -3.60 0.55 -5.00
C GLU A 133 -3.92 -0.65 -4.12
N GLU A 134 -3.21 -0.83 -3.00
CA GLU A 134 -3.53 -1.82 -1.97
C GLU A 134 -4.92 -1.57 -1.37
N LEU A 135 -5.28 -0.30 -1.08
CA LEU A 135 -6.61 0.05 -0.58
C LEU A 135 -7.72 -0.27 -1.58
N ASP A 136 -7.56 0.09 -2.86
CA ASP A 136 -8.53 -0.25 -3.92
C ASP A 136 -8.59 -1.76 -4.16
N ALA A 137 -7.46 -2.48 -4.02
CA ALA A 137 -7.42 -3.93 -4.08
C ALA A 137 -8.19 -4.59 -2.92
N LEU A 138 -8.10 -4.05 -1.69
CA LEU A 138 -8.86 -4.55 -0.54
C LEU A 138 -10.37 -4.45 -0.75
N VAL A 139 -10.84 -3.37 -1.41
CA VAL A 139 -12.27 -3.23 -1.72
C VAL A 139 -12.71 -4.17 -2.84
N ARG A 140 -11.88 -4.34 -3.89
CA ARG A 140 -12.18 -5.23 -5.03
C ARG A 140 -12.15 -6.71 -4.67
N ASN A 141 -11.11 -7.13 -3.96
CA ASN A 141 -10.93 -8.53 -3.56
C ASN A 141 -11.75 -8.81 -2.31
N ARG A 142 -12.97 -9.31 -2.47
CA ARG A 142 -13.70 -9.98 -1.40
C ARG A 142 -12.89 -11.20 -0.96
N PRO A 143 -12.44 -11.33 0.30
CA PRO A 143 -11.91 -12.59 0.78
C PRO A 143 -13.11 -13.53 0.90
N THR A 144 -13.31 -14.35 -0.13
CA THR A 144 -14.28 -15.44 -0.10
C THR A 144 -13.81 -16.39 1.00
N PRO A 145 -14.65 -16.74 1.99
CA PRO A 145 -14.31 -17.83 2.89
C PRO A 145 -14.03 -19.05 2.02
N ARG A 146 -12.81 -19.60 2.13
CA ARG A 146 -12.41 -20.83 1.45
C ARG A 146 -13.44 -21.90 1.85
N ALA A 147 -14.36 -22.21 0.93
CA ALA A 147 -15.17 -23.40 1.05
C ALA A 147 -14.21 -24.58 1.21
N ALA A 148 -14.46 -25.39 2.24
CA ALA A 148 -13.72 -26.63 2.43
C ALA A 148 -13.71 -27.40 1.10
N PRO A 149 -12.57 -28.01 0.70
CA PRO A 149 -12.49 -28.72 -0.56
C PRO A 149 -13.60 -29.77 -0.61
N ALA A 150 -14.47 -29.66 -1.61
CA ALA A 150 -15.43 -30.71 -1.93
C ALA A 150 -14.65 -32.03 -2.09
N PRO A 151 -15.16 -33.17 -1.59
CA PRO A 151 -14.47 -34.44 -1.72
C PRO A 151 -14.24 -34.73 -3.20
N ALA A 152 -12.99 -35.00 -3.56
CA ALA A 152 -12.60 -35.34 -4.92
C ALA A 152 -13.46 -36.49 -5.46
N PRO A 153 -13.92 -36.45 -6.72
CA PRO A 153 -14.61 -37.58 -7.32
C PRO A 153 -13.67 -38.78 -7.33
N GLN A 154 -14.12 -39.87 -6.71
CA GLN A 154 -13.41 -41.14 -6.65
C GLN A 154 -13.07 -41.61 -8.07
N ALA A 155 -11.79 -41.83 -8.32
CA ALA A 155 -11.29 -42.41 -9.56
C ALA A 155 -11.93 -43.79 -9.77
N ARG A 156 -12.62 -43.96 -10.90
CA ARG A 156 -13.06 -45.27 -11.38
C ARG A 156 -11.83 -46.09 -11.80
N PRO A 157 -11.84 -47.42 -11.62
CA PRO A 157 -10.70 -48.28 -11.89
C PRO A 157 -10.32 -48.33 -13.38
N THR A 158 -9.00 -48.37 -13.57
CA THR A 158 -8.23 -48.41 -14.81
C THR A 158 -8.51 -49.64 -15.68
N ALA A 159 -8.72 -49.42 -16.98
CA ALA A 159 -8.61 -50.44 -18.03
C ALA A 159 -7.14 -50.56 -18.53
N PRO A 160 -6.73 -51.71 -19.11
CA PRO A 160 -5.32 -52.01 -19.39
C PRO A 160 -4.76 -51.26 -20.63
N PRO A 161 -3.41 -51.11 -20.73
CA PRO A 161 -2.78 -50.28 -21.76
C PRO A 161 -2.65 -51.00 -23.11
N LEU A 162 -3.01 -50.29 -24.18
CA LEU A 162 -2.68 -50.64 -25.58
C LEU A 162 -1.33 -50.02 -25.96
N LEU A 163 -0.50 -50.82 -26.63
CA LEU A 163 0.84 -50.51 -27.13
C LEU A 163 0.85 -49.38 -28.19
N PRO A 164 1.96 -48.62 -28.31
CA PRO A 164 2.08 -47.46 -29.20
C PRO A 164 2.52 -47.82 -30.64
N PRO A 165 2.09 -47.08 -31.67
CA PRO A 165 2.78 -47.01 -32.96
C PRO A 165 3.73 -45.81 -33.08
N GLU A 166 4.79 -46.01 -33.86
CA GLU A 166 5.94 -45.12 -34.13
C GLU A 166 5.61 -43.80 -34.85
N PRO A 167 6.49 -42.78 -34.76
CA PRO A 167 6.26 -41.44 -35.32
C PRO A 167 6.83 -41.26 -36.75
N PRO A 168 6.21 -40.44 -37.62
CA PRO A 168 6.88 -39.88 -38.79
C PRO A 168 7.36 -38.43 -38.54
N GLU A 169 8.65 -38.26 -38.82
CA GLU A 169 9.37 -37.15 -39.46
C GLU A 169 9.12 -35.68 -39.08
N LYS A 170 10.25 -35.07 -38.69
CA LYS A 170 10.48 -33.66 -38.37
C LYS A 170 10.36 -32.78 -39.61
N ALA A 171 9.53 -31.74 -39.53
CA ALA A 171 9.73 -30.51 -40.30
C ALA A 171 10.58 -29.55 -39.45
N ALA A 172 11.62 -28.99 -40.07
CA ALA A 172 12.68 -28.20 -39.45
C ALA A 172 12.15 -27.00 -38.64
N GLN A 173 12.40 -27.02 -37.33
CA GLN A 173 12.51 -25.82 -36.53
C GLN A 173 14.01 -25.53 -36.41
N VAL A 174 14.43 -24.42 -36.99
CA VAL A 174 15.77 -23.87 -36.87
C VAL A 174 15.94 -23.46 -35.40
N ASP A 175 16.87 -24.11 -34.70
CA ASP A 175 17.13 -23.89 -33.29
C ASP A 175 18.07 -22.68 -33.13
N GLU A 176 17.51 -21.50 -32.85
CA GLU A 176 18.26 -20.26 -32.63
C GLU A 176 19.20 -20.33 -31.40
N LEU A 177 19.16 -21.40 -30.60
CA LEU A 177 20.06 -21.62 -29.47
C LEU A 177 21.37 -22.32 -29.85
N GLU A 178 21.49 -22.94 -31.03
CA GLU A 178 22.78 -23.45 -31.54
C GLU A 178 23.67 -22.33 -32.09
N PHE A 179 23.09 -21.24 -32.59
CA PHE A 179 23.82 -20.05 -33.02
C PHE A 179 24.48 -19.31 -31.84
N ILE A 180 23.78 -19.17 -30.71
CA ILE A 180 24.35 -18.53 -29.51
C ILE A 180 25.48 -19.40 -28.93
N LYS A 181 25.39 -20.73 -29.09
CA LYS A 181 26.43 -21.67 -28.66
C LYS A 181 27.69 -21.59 -29.52
N SER A 182 27.58 -21.26 -30.80
CA SER A 182 28.76 -21.14 -31.69
C SER A 182 29.53 -19.83 -31.55
N VAL A 183 29.07 -18.87 -30.74
CA VAL A 183 29.74 -17.57 -30.53
C VAL A 183 30.56 -17.54 -29.22
N THR A 184 30.54 -18.62 -28.42
CA THR A 184 31.21 -18.62 -27.10
C THR A 184 32.18 -19.77 -26.84
N GLU A 185 32.46 -20.66 -27.80
CA GLU A 185 33.39 -21.78 -27.58
C GLU A 185 34.39 -21.94 -28.73
N ASP A 186 35.45 -21.13 -28.70
CA ASP A 186 36.78 -21.48 -29.23
C ASP A 186 37.84 -20.86 -28.29
N ASP A 187 38.04 -21.49 -27.12
CA ASP A 187 39.39 -21.62 -26.56
C ASP A 187 39.43 -22.82 -25.60
N THR A 188 40.62 -23.37 -25.54
CA THR A 188 40.96 -24.77 -25.32
C THR A 188 41.01 -25.20 -23.85
N GLY A 189 40.28 -26.29 -23.55
CA GLY A 189 40.68 -27.40 -22.67
C GLY A 189 41.31 -27.14 -21.30
N SER A 190 40.57 -27.41 -20.23
CA SER A 190 40.96 -28.35 -19.15
C SER A 190 39.89 -28.41 -18.05
N ALA A 191 39.32 -29.60 -17.84
CA ALA A 191 38.49 -29.92 -16.67
C ALA A 191 39.37 -30.40 -15.49
N PRO A 192 38.86 -30.37 -14.25
CA PRO A 192 38.27 -31.62 -13.77
C PRO A 192 36.93 -31.49 -13.01
N SER A 193 36.28 -32.65 -12.95
CA SER A 193 34.91 -33.03 -12.60
C SER A 193 34.39 -32.65 -11.19
N PRO A 194 33.06 -32.50 -10.98
CA PRO A 194 32.45 -32.40 -9.67
C PRO A 194 31.87 -33.75 -9.20
N ARG A 195 32.38 -34.31 -8.10
CA ARG A 195 31.65 -35.32 -7.30
C ARG A 195 31.77 -35.06 -5.79
N ARG A 196 30.61 -34.79 -5.19
CA ARG A 196 30.13 -35.05 -3.81
C ARG A 196 31.09 -34.89 -2.61
N ALA A 197 30.74 -33.96 -1.72
CA ALA A 197 30.68 -34.13 -0.25
C ALA A 197 29.93 -32.90 0.34
N SER A 198 28.69 -33.00 0.82
CA SER A 198 28.34 -33.13 2.26
C SER A 198 29.44 -32.74 3.24
N GLY A 199 29.26 -31.62 3.95
CA GLY A 199 30.11 -31.21 5.06
C GLY A 199 29.77 -29.79 5.51
N ALA A 200 29.16 -29.69 6.69
CA ALA A 200 28.73 -28.45 7.30
C ALA A 200 29.90 -27.54 7.75
N GLN A 201 29.51 -26.33 8.15
CA GLN A 201 30.19 -25.38 9.04
C GLN A 201 30.94 -24.21 8.38
N PHE A 202 30.28 -23.05 8.36
CA PHE A 202 30.90 -21.82 8.85
C PHE A 202 29.80 -20.84 9.32
N GLN A 203 29.71 -20.60 10.63
CA GLN A 203 28.97 -19.49 11.23
C GLN A 203 29.95 -18.63 12.03
N PRO A 204 30.08 -17.32 11.77
CA PRO A 204 30.94 -16.43 12.55
C PRO A 204 30.42 -16.26 13.99
N SER A 205 31.30 -16.41 14.97
CA SER A 205 31.00 -16.28 16.40
C SER A 205 30.99 -14.81 16.84
N ILE A 206 29.89 -14.34 17.44
CA ILE A 206 29.82 -13.07 18.18
C ILE A 206 29.93 -13.38 19.69
N PRO A 207 30.90 -12.81 20.42
CA PRO A 207 31.09 -13.04 21.85
C PRO A 207 29.92 -12.55 22.72
N GLY A 208 29.52 -13.37 23.69
CA GLY A 208 28.46 -13.07 24.67
C GLY A 208 29.00 -12.51 25.99
N ASP A 209 28.27 -11.55 26.54
CA ASP A 209 28.42 -10.97 27.88
C ASP A 209 27.57 -11.72 28.94
N PRO A 210 27.91 -11.62 30.24
CA PRO A 210 27.59 -12.60 31.29
C PRO A 210 26.18 -12.48 31.91
N PRO A 211 25.72 -13.50 32.68
CA PRO A 211 24.34 -13.60 33.15
C PRO A 211 24.06 -12.73 34.38
N ARG A 212 22.94 -11.99 34.35
CA ARG A 212 22.40 -11.29 35.52
C ARG A 212 21.30 -12.11 36.20
N ALA A 213 21.45 -12.22 37.51
CA ALA A 213 20.69 -13.02 38.44
C ALA A 213 19.18 -12.75 38.49
N ALA A 214 18.46 -13.81 38.90
CA ALA A 214 17.05 -13.85 39.21
C ALA A 214 16.65 -12.94 40.40
N ALA A 215 15.45 -12.36 40.31
CA ALA A 215 14.70 -11.76 41.41
C ALA A 215 13.19 -12.09 41.25
N PRO A 216 12.40 -12.16 42.34
CA PRO A 216 11.19 -13.00 42.46
C PRO A 216 9.87 -12.32 41.99
N PRO A 217 8.76 -13.07 41.90
CA PRO A 217 7.50 -12.56 41.34
C PRO A 217 6.73 -11.72 42.37
N SER A 218 6.35 -10.51 41.97
CA SER A 218 5.42 -9.69 42.75
C SER A 218 4.03 -9.79 42.13
N GLN A 219 3.16 -10.53 42.80
CA GLN A 219 1.73 -10.57 42.55
C GLN A 219 1.16 -9.19 42.92
N ARG A 220 0.49 -8.52 41.99
CA ARG A 220 -0.44 -7.45 42.34
C ARG A 220 -1.75 -7.63 41.60
N ALA A 221 -2.80 -7.69 42.40
CA ALA A 221 -4.17 -7.99 42.06
C ALA A 221 -4.76 -7.00 41.04
N ALA A 222 -5.61 -7.55 40.18
CA ALA A 222 -6.53 -6.82 39.34
C ALA A 222 -7.56 -6.07 40.20
N ASN A 223 -7.63 -4.75 40.03
CA ASN A 223 -8.81 -3.97 40.37
C ASN A 223 -9.49 -3.55 39.05
N PRO A 224 -10.81 -3.79 38.88
CA PRO A 224 -11.52 -3.37 37.68
C PRO A 224 -11.73 -1.85 37.66
N VAL A 225 -11.42 -1.23 36.53
CA VAL A 225 -11.68 0.20 36.26
C VAL A 225 -13.16 0.36 35.85
N PRO A 226 -13.93 1.29 36.44
CA PRO A 226 -15.32 1.54 36.03
C PRO A 226 -15.37 2.30 34.70
N ALA A 227 -16.40 2.00 33.89
CA ALA A 227 -16.62 2.57 32.56
C ALA A 227 -16.85 4.09 32.59
N PRO A 228 -16.31 4.87 31.62
CA PRO A 228 -16.62 6.28 31.50
C PRO A 228 -18.02 6.47 30.90
N VAL A 229 -18.86 7.21 31.60
CA VAL A 229 -20.17 7.69 31.13
C VAL A 229 -19.92 8.80 30.12
N LEU A 230 -20.31 8.57 28.86
CA LEU A 230 -20.37 9.60 27.82
C LEU A 230 -21.70 10.36 27.93
N PRO A 231 -21.70 11.71 27.93
CA PRO A 231 -22.91 12.46 27.63
C PRO A 231 -23.20 12.45 26.12
N GLU A 232 -24.49 12.35 25.80
CA GLU A 232 -25.06 12.31 24.44
C GLU A 232 -24.75 13.61 23.64
N PRO A 233 -24.48 13.52 22.32
CA PRO A 233 -24.38 14.70 21.49
C PRO A 233 -25.79 15.17 21.12
N SER A 234 -26.28 16.16 21.86
CA SER A 234 -27.43 16.94 21.44
C SER A 234 -27.01 17.96 20.37
N ALA A 235 -27.89 18.12 19.39
CA ALA A 235 -27.80 18.95 18.19
C ALA A 235 -27.18 20.35 18.36
N ALA A 236 -26.26 20.68 17.45
CA ALA A 236 -25.97 21.99 16.84
C ALA A 236 -25.10 21.68 15.59
N ALA A 237 -25.51 21.88 14.34
CA ALA A 237 -25.84 23.13 13.66
C ALA A 237 -24.73 24.18 13.85
N ASP A 238 -23.87 24.29 12.84
CA ASP A 238 -23.13 25.49 12.42
C ASP A 238 -22.11 26.13 13.38
N ASP A 239 -20.95 25.49 13.56
CA ASP A 239 -19.73 26.10 14.16
C ASP A 239 -18.92 26.92 13.12
N GLU A 240 -19.56 27.83 12.37
CA GLU A 240 -18.86 28.88 11.59
C GLU A 240 -18.77 30.22 12.35
N GLU A 241 -19.23 30.25 13.60
CA GLU A 241 -19.24 31.46 14.44
C GLU A 241 -18.49 31.27 15.76
N ALA A 242 -17.30 30.65 15.70
CA ALA A 242 -16.31 30.88 16.75
C ALA A 242 -16.06 32.41 16.82
N ALA A 243 -16.52 33.04 17.91
CA ALA A 243 -16.58 34.50 18.03
C ALA A 243 -15.23 35.14 17.65
N ARG A 244 -15.21 35.84 16.51
CA ARG A 244 -14.04 36.58 16.04
C ARG A 244 -13.78 37.73 17.02
N THR A 245 -12.82 37.55 17.93
CA THR A 245 -12.52 38.50 19.00
C THR A 245 -11.23 39.29 18.76
N LEU A 246 -10.42 38.94 17.75
CA LEU A 246 -9.15 39.59 17.47
C LEU A 246 -9.28 40.70 16.42
N ARG A 247 -9.13 41.97 16.84
CA ARG A 247 -9.24 43.13 15.93
C ARG A 247 -7.92 43.43 15.23
N CYS A 248 -7.95 43.53 13.89
CA CYS A 248 -6.81 44.01 13.11
C CYS A 248 -6.55 45.51 13.37
N LYS A 249 -5.27 45.88 13.60
CA LYS A 249 -4.87 47.27 13.84
C LYS A 249 -4.93 48.16 12.59
N GLU A 250 -4.74 47.58 11.41
CA GLU A 250 -4.71 48.31 10.13
C GLU A 250 -6.11 48.61 9.59
N CYS A 251 -6.97 47.58 9.49
CA CYS A 251 -8.30 47.73 8.87
C CYS A 251 -9.48 47.59 9.84
N GLY A 252 -9.25 47.23 11.10
CA GLY A 252 -10.31 47.10 12.11
C GLY A 252 -11.17 45.84 12.02
N THR A 253 -10.93 44.94 11.07
CA THR A 253 -11.68 43.68 10.90
C THR A 253 -11.49 42.76 12.12
N MET A 254 -12.56 42.07 12.53
CA MET A 254 -12.52 41.03 13.56
C MET A 254 -12.16 39.68 12.93
N ASN A 255 -11.15 39.03 13.46
CA ASN A 255 -10.57 37.78 12.99
C ASN A 255 -10.63 36.72 14.11
N LEU A 256 -10.38 35.46 13.75
CA LEU A 256 -10.35 34.37 14.74
C LEU A 256 -9.09 34.49 15.61
N PRO A 257 -9.13 34.16 16.91
CA PRO A 257 -7.94 34.15 17.77
C PRO A 257 -6.82 33.22 17.30
N THR A 258 -7.14 32.23 16.46
CA THR A 258 -6.19 31.28 15.87
C THR A 258 -5.54 31.79 14.58
N GLU A 259 -6.01 32.91 14.01
CA GLU A 259 -5.47 33.46 12.76
C GLU A 259 -4.26 34.37 13.02
N TRP A 260 -3.22 34.18 12.21
CA TRP A 260 -1.97 34.94 12.30
C TRP A 260 -1.96 36.18 11.39
N TYR A 261 -2.84 36.19 10.39
CA TYR A 261 -2.98 37.26 9.41
C TYR A 261 -4.44 37.66 9.29
N CYS A 262 -4.71 38.94 9.03
CA CYS A 262 -6.06 39.42 8.83
C CYS A 262 -6.62 38.92 7.50
N GLY A 263 -7.78 38.27 7.53
CA GLY A 263 -8.45 37.76 6.31
C GLY A 263 -8.90 38.85 5.34
N GLN A 264 -8.94 40.11 5.75
CA GLN A 264 -9.36 41.23 4.90
C GLN A 264 -8.19 42.00 4.26
N CYS A 265 -7.13 42.30 5.01
CA CYS A 265 -6.02 43.13 4.54
C CYS A 265 -4.66 42.44 4.54
N GLY A 266 -4.55 41.21 5.05
CA GLY A 266 -3.31 40.45 5.10
C GLY A 266 -2.30 40.92 6.15
N ALA A 267 -2.61 41.97 6.93
CA ALA A 267 -1.71 42.43 8.00
C ALA A 267 -1.57 41.38 9.10
N GLU A 268 -0.37 41.28 9.69
CA GLU A 268 -0.09 40.39 10.82
C GLU A 268 -0.93 40.77 12.05
N LEU A 269 -1.58 39.76 12.63
CA LEU A 269 -2.34 39.89 13.86
C LEU A 269 -1.39 39.55 15.01
N ALA A 270 -1.08 40.56 15.85
CA ALA A 270 -0.29 40.33 17.05
C ALA A 270 -1.12 39.49 18.05
N ALA A 271 -0.92 38.18 18.04
CA ALA A 271 -1.42 37.29 19.08
C ALA A 271 -0.79 37.71 20.43
N VAL A 272 -1.63 37.99 21.43
CA VAL A 272 -1.22 38.20 22.82
C VAL A 272 -1.70 37.02 23.65
#